data_AF-A0A0D5W6U7-F1
#
_entry.id   AF-A0A0D5W6U7-F1
#
_cell.length_a   1.000
_cell.length_b   1.000
_cell.length_c   1.000
_cell.angle_alpha   90.00
_cell.angle_beta   90.00
_cell.angle_gamma   90.00
#
_symmetry.space_group_name_H-M   'P 1'
#
loop_
_entity.id
_entity.type
_entity.pdbx_description
1 polymer ?
#
loop_
_entity_poly.entity_id
_entity_poly.type
_entity_poly.pdbx_seq_one_letter_code
_entity_poly.pdbx_strand_id
1 'polypeptide(L)' 'VIDSVNITSGAEDELKHAVGVVRPVSVAFEVIANFRLYTGGVFTSDDCGSGPMDVNHAVVA' A
#
# COMPACT_ATOMS: atom_id res chain seq x y z
N VAL A 1 18.63 -16.23 9.51
CA VAL A 1 18.01 -15.43 8.42
C VAL A 1 16.76 -14.81 9.00
N ILE A 2 16.49 -13.53 8.72
CA ILE A 2 15.25 -12.88 9.17
C ILE A 2 14.25 -13.04 8.02
N ASP A 3 13.13 -13.71 8.28
CA ASP A 3 12.19 -14.09 7.24
C ASP A 3 11.32 -12.90 6.78
N SER A 4 10.95 -12.01 7.71
CA SER A 4 10.18 -10.80 7.43
C SER A 4 10.63 -9.61 8.26
N VAL A 5 10.35 -8.42 7.75
CA VAL A 5 10.58 -7.14 8.42
C VAL A 5 9.33 -6.31 8.19
N ASN A 6 8.78 -5.75 9.27
CA ASN A 6 7.62 -4.88 9.21
C ASN A 6 8.09 -3.43 9.20
N ILE A 7 7.53 -2.63 8.28
CA ILE A 7 7.69 -1.18 8.25
C ILE A 7 6.71 -0.56 9.25
N THR A 8 7.09 0.58 9.84
CA THR A 8 6.21 1.31 10.76
C THR A 8 4.92 1.72 10.05
N SER A 9 3.76 1.49 10.68
CA SER A 9 2.46 1.82 10.07
C SER A 9 2.37 3.29 9.69
N GLY A 10 1.99 3.57 8.44
CA GLY A 10 1.87 4.93 7.90
C GLY A 10 3.20 5.61 7.54
N ALA A 11 4.35 4.97 7.73
CA ALA A 11 5.65 5.53 7.37
C ALA A 11 5.97 5.32 5.87
N GLU A 12 5.28 6.07 5.00
CA GLU A 12 5.47 5.95 3.54
C GLU A 12 6.88 6.31 3.07
N ASP A 13 7.63 7.13 3.83
CA ASP A 13 9.04 7.41 3.54
C ASP A 13 9.94 6.17 3.75
N GLU A 14 9.68 5.38 4.79
CA GLU A 14 10.38 4.10 5.02
C GLU A 14 10.03 3.09 3.92
N LEU A 15 8.76 3.04 3.51
CA LEU A 15 8.29 2.23 2.38
C LEU A 15 9.01 2.62 1.08
N LYS A 16 9.05 3.90 0.76
CA LYS A 16 9.73 4.41 -0.45
C LYS A 16 11.20 4.06 -0.46
N HIS A 17 11.87 4.17 0.69
CA HIS A 17 13.26 3.75 0.83
C HIS A 17 13.40 2.24 0.59
N ALA A 18 12.59 1.42 1.26
CA ALA A 18 12.65 -0.04 1.16
C ALA A 18 12.43 -0.55 -0.27
N VAL A 19 11.42 -0.01 -0.98
CA VAL A 19 11.15 -0.33 -2.39
C VAL A 19 12.31 0.09 -3.28
N GLY A 20 12.90 1.26 -3.04
CA GLY A 20 13.97 1.80 -3.87
C GLY A 20 15.32 1.09 -3.73
N VAL A 21 15.62 0.50 -2.56
CA VAL A 21 16.97 -0.01 -2.26
C VAL A 21 17.04 -1.43 -1.70
N VAL A 22 15.94 -2.02 -1.24
CA VAL A 22 15.96 -3.35 -0.60
C VAL A 22 15.30 -4.40 -1.49
N ARG A 23 13.98 -4.30 -1.71
CA ARG A 23 13.15 -5.27 -2.44
C ARG A 23 11.70 -4.77 -2.56
N PRO A 24 10.87 -5.37 -3.45
CA PRO A 24 9.43 -5.13 -3.44
C PRO A 24 8.80 -5.37 -2.06
N VAL A 25 7.80 -4.57 -1.71
CA VAL A 25 7.20 -4.55 -0.37
C VAL A 25 5.71 -4.88 -0.45
N SER A 26 5.26 -5.84 0.35
CA SER A 26 3.84 -6.12 0.51
C SER A 26 3.16 -4.99 1.30
N VAL A 27 2.09 -4.43 0.75
CA VAL A 27 1.29 -3.35 1.37
C VAL A 27 -0.21 -3.68 1.29
N ALA A 28 -1.02 -3.00 2.08
CA ALA A 28 -2.47 -3.12 2.02
C ALA A 28 -3.14 -1.73 1.92
N PHE A 29 -4.25 -1.64 1.18
CA PHE A 29 -5.06 -0.44 1.05
C PHE A 29 -6.56 -0.80 0.98
N GLU A 30 -7.42 0.20 1.14
CA GLU A 30 -8.86 0.02 0.96
C GLU A 30 -9.22 0.10 -0.53
N VAL A 31 -9.67 -1.01 -1.09
CA VAL A 31 -10.32 -1.02 -2.41
C VAL A 31 -11.75 -0.56 -2.25
N ILE A 32 -12.07 0.52 -2.95
CA ILE A 32 -13.41 1.09 -3.10
C ILE A 32 -13.97 0.80 -4.51
N ALA A 33 -15.28 0.98 -4.70
CA ALA A 33 -15.97 0.53 -5.92
C ALA A 33 -15.41 1.11 -7.24
N ASN A 34 -14.93 2.37 -7.22
CA ASN A 34 -14.35 3.03 -8.38
C ASN A 34 -13.00 2.41 -8.82
N PHE A 35 -12.25 1.77 -7.91
CA PHE A 35 -10.94 1.17 -8.22
C PHE A 35 -11.08 -0.01 -9.19
N ARG A 36 -12.21 -0.74 -9.17
CA ARG A 36 -12.45 -1.87 -10.09
C ARG A 36 -12.48 -1.45 -11.56
N LEU A 37 -12.81 -0.19 -11.84
CA LEU A 37 -12.91 0.35 -13.21
C LEU A 37 -11.67 1.19 -13.58
N TYR A 38 -10.66 1.21 -12.72
CA TYR A 38 -9.41 1.90 -12.99
C TYR A 38 -8.69 1.24 -14.19
N THR A 39 -8.27 2.05 -15.15
CA THR A 39 -7.61 1.58 -16.39
C THR A 39 -6.24 2.21 -16.64
N GLY A 40 -5.91 3.33 -15.99
CA GLY A 40 -4.62 3.99 -16.12
C GLY A 40 -4.55 5.37 -15.47
N GLY A 41 -3.35 5.93 -15.40
CA GLY A 41 -3.05 7.20 -14.72
C GLY A 41 -2.40 7.02 -13.35
N VAL A 42 -2.74 7.89 -12.41
CA VAL A 42 -2.43 7.75 -10.98
C VAL A 42 -3.77 7.74 -10.24
N PHE A 43 -4.10 6.62 -9.61
CA PHE A 43 -5.35 6.50 -8.86
C PHE A 43 -5.29 7.30 -7.56
N THR A 44 -6.33 8.09 -7.29
CA THR A 44 -6.53 8.84 -6.03
C THR A 44 -8.02 8.96 -5.75
N SER A 45 -8.42 9.00 -4.48
CA SER A 45 -9.82 9.12 -4.05
C SER A 45 -9.89 9.65 -2.62
N ASP A 46 -10.88 10.50 -2.32
CA ASP A 46 -11.17 10.97 -0.95
C ASP A 46 -12.15 10.04 -0.21
N ASP A 47 -12.71 9.04 -0.91
CA ASP A 47 -13.72 8.11 -0.37
C ASP A 47 -13.13 6.89 0.37
N CYS A 48 -11.81 6.71 0.38
CA CYS A 48 -11.14 5.60 1.08
C CYS A 48 -10.59 6.06 2.45
N GLY A 49 -10.69 5.19 3.44
CA GLY A 49 -10.06 5.31 4.74
C GLY A 49 -8.55 5.05 4.70
N SER A 50 -7.87 5.55 5.72
CA SER A 50 -6.42 5.41 5.91
C SER A 50 -6.07 4.61 7.17
N GLY A 51 -7.07 4.08 7.88
CA GLY A 51 -6.90 3.31 9.09
C GLY A 51 -6.54 1.85 8.81
N PRO A 52 -5.85 1.17 9.73
CA PRO A 52 -5.48 -0.24 9.57
C PRO A 52 -6.69 -1.19 9.57
N MET A 53 -7.87 -0.71 9.96
CA MET A 53 -9.12 -1.49 9.92
C MET A 53 -9.93 -1.27 8.63
N ASP A 54 -9.56 -0.29 7.80
CA ASP A 54 -10.24 0.03 6.55
C ASP A 54 -9.69 -0.81 5.39
N VAL A 55 -8.41 -1.18 5.45
CA VAL A 55 -7.74 -1.92 4.38
C VAL A 55 -8.36 -3.30 4.16
N ASN A 56 -8.60 -3.63 2.90
CA ASN A 56 -9.32 -4.85 2.51
C ASN A 56 -8.62 -5.63 1.36
N HIS A 57 -7.51 -5.11 0.85
CA HIS A 57 -6.76 -5.72 -0.24
C HIS A 57 -5.24 -5.57 -0.02
N ALA A 58 -4.50 -6.65 -0.26
CA ALA A 58 -3.04 -6.66 -0.18
C ALA A 58 -2.43 -6.72 -1.60
N VAL A 59 -1.41 -5.88 -1.84
CA VAL A 59 -0.69 -5.75 -3.12
C VAL A 59 0.81 -5.63 -2.88
N VAL A 60 1.59 -5.50 -3.95
CA VAL A 60 3.05 -5.36 -3.91
C VAL A 60 3.43 -4.05 -4.57
N ALA A 61 4.20 -3.24 -3.84
CA ALA A 61 4.84 -2.02 -4.32
C ALA A 61 6.31 -2.29 -4.70
#